data_AF-A0A7V4M341-F1
#
_entry.id   AF-A0A7V4M341-F1
#
_cell.length_a   1.000
_cell.length_b   1.000
_cell.length_c   1.000
_cell.angle_alpha   90.00
_cell.angle_beta   90.00
_cell.angle_gamma   90.00
#
_symmetry.space_group_name_H-M   'P 1'
#
loop_
_entity.id
_entity.type
_entity.pdbx_description
1 polymer ?
#
loop_
_entity_poly.entity_id
_entity_poly.type
_entity_poly.pdbx_seq_one_letter_code
_entity_poly.pdbx_strand_id
1 'polypeptide(L)'
;MLFFKRQFLPAIRCGQKTQTIRCWKHRRVRPGQRSYIPGVGPIRITAVEQIQLDQLTDADARPDGFETADALRQEIARLYPEPESHGFRAYRVVFELLSRSE
;
A
#
# COMPACT_ATOMS: atom_id res chain seq x y z
N MET A 1 9.83 4.13 6.30
CA MET A 1 8.62 4.14 7.14
C MET A 1 7.41 4.28 6.24
N LEU A 2 6.34 3.53 6.51
CA LEU A 2 5.05 3.64 5.80
C LEU A 2 3.98 4.12 6.79
N PHE A 3 3.19 5.11 6.37
CA PHE A 3 2.12 5.68 7.18
C PHE A 3 0.76 5.24 6.69
N PHE A 4 -0.12 4.88 7.62
CA PHE A 4 -1.48 4.44 7.35
C PHE A 4 -2.46 5.22 8.21
N LYS A 5 -3.68 5.43 7.70
CA LYS A 5 -4.78 5.93 8.51
C LYS A 5 -5.05 4.94 9.65
N ARG A 6 -5.44 5.47 10.81
CA ARG A 6 -5.68 4.67 12.04
C ARG A 6 -6.64 3.50 11.82
N GLN A 7 -7.66 3.68 10.97
CA GLN A 7 -8.64 2.63 10.63
C GLN A 7 -8.02 1.38 10.02
N PHE A 8 -6.86 1.49 9.34
CA PHE A 8 -6.21 0.35 8.69
C PHE A 8 -5.24 -0.40 9.62
N LEU A 9 -4.87 0.18 10.76
CA LEU A 9 -3.89 -0.46 11.66
C LEU A 9 -4.36 -1.83 12.19
N PRO A 10 -5.64 -2.03 12.60
CA PRO A 10 -6.13 -3.35 13.01
C PRO A 10 -6.02 -4.39 11.87
N ALA A 11 -6.46 -4.03 10.66
CA ALA A 11 -6.41 -4.90 9.49
C ALA A 11 -4.98 -5.29 9.11
N ILE A 12 -4.02 -4.37 9.26
CA ILE A 12 -2.61 -4.66 9.04
C ILE A 12 -2.10 -5.62 10.13
N ARG A 13 -2.41 -5.37 11.41
CA ARG A 13 -1.96 -6.21 12.54
C ARG A 13 -2.43 -7.65 12.44
N CYS A 14 -3.65 -7.89 11.98
CA CYS A 14 -4.18 -9.24 11.79
C CYS A 14 -3.81 -9.87 10.43
N GLY A 15 -3.02 -9.18 9.60
CA GLY A 15 -2.58 -9.69 8.31
C GLY A 15 -3.65 -9.69 7.21
N GLN A 16 -4.78 -9.00 7.42
CA GLN A 16 -5.81 -8.83 6.40
C GLN A 16 -5.39 -7.81 5.32
N LYS A 17 -4.72 -6.73 5.73
CA LYS A 17 -4.14 -5.74 4.81
C LYS A 17 -2.64 -5.97 4.67
N THR A 18 -2.25 -6.55 3.54
CA THR A 18 -0.85 -6.94 3.22
C THR A 18 -0.25 -6.11 2.09
N GLN A 19 -1.04 -5.24 1.46
CA GLN A 19 -0.53 -4.33 0.44
C GLN A 19 -1.01 -2.89 0.62
N THR A 20 -0.31 -2.00 -0.06
CA THR A 20 -0.66 -0.59 -0.18
C THR A 20 -0.31 -0.05 -1.57
N ILE A 21 -1.23 0.69 -2.17
CA ILE A 21 -0.92 1.49 -3.36
C ILE A 21 -0.41 2.88 -2.95
N ARG A 22 0.69 3.31 -3.56
CA ARG A 22 1.32 4.62 -3.30
C ARG A 22 1.67 5.34 -4.59
N CYS A 23 1.29 6.61 -4.67
CA CYS A 23 1.66 7.46 -5.79
C CYS A 23 2.96 8.22 -5.47
N TRP A 24 4.03 7.94 -6.22
CA TRP A 24 5.34 8.58 -6.06
C TRP A 24 5.95 8.94 -7.42
N LYS A 25 6.79 9.98 -7.49
CA LYS A 25 7.54 10.31 -8.73
C LYS A 25 8.54 9.21 -9.09
N HIS A 26 9.11 8.56 -8.08
CA HIS A 26 10.04 7.44 -8.21
C HIS A 26 9.77 6.42 -7.11
N ARG A 27 10.13 5.16 -7.37
CA ARG A 27 10.02 4.06 -6.39
C ARG A 27 10.80 4.40 -5.11
N ARG A 28 10.11 4.50 -3.96
CA ARG A 28 10.72 4.87 -2.66
C ARG A 28 11.11 3.69 -1.77
N VAL A 29 10.64 2.48 -2.11
CA VAL A 29 10.97 1.24 -1.39
C VAL A 29 11.33 0.13 -2.37
N ARG A 30 12.01 -0.90 -1.89
CA ARG A 30 12.41 -2.06 -2.72
C ARG A 30 12.07 -3.40 -2.05
N PRO A 31 11.86 -4.47 -2.82
CA PRO A 31 11.76 -5.83 -2.27
C PRO A 31 12.95 -6.17 -1.36
N GLY A 32 12.70 -6.91 -0.29
CA GLY A 32 13.67 -7.27 0.75
C GLY A 32 13.96 -6.16 1.77
N GLN A 33 13.51 -4.92 1.53
CA GLN A 33 13.73 -3.82 2.46
C GLN A 33 12.95 -4.02 3.76
N ARG A 34 13.63 -3.84 4.90
CA ARG A 34 12.96 -3.71 6.21
C ARG A 34 12.42 -2.29 6.36
N SER A 35 11.17 -2.16 6.77
CA SER A 35 10.51 -0.90 7.04
C SER A 35 9.73 -0.99 8.35
N TYR A 36 9.02 0.07 8.68
CA TYR A 36 8.28 0.19 9.93
C TYR A 36 6.95 0.88 9.65
N ILE A 37 5.89 0.38 10.29
CA ILE A 37 4.57 1.01 10.32
C ILE A 37 4.30 1.47 11.76
N PRO A 38 4.22 2.79 12.02
CA PRO A 38 3.86 3.31 13.33
C PRO A 38 2.53 2.73 13.82
N GLY A 39 2.53 2.26 15.08
CA GLY A 39 1.37 1.61 15.69
C GLY A 39 1.16 0.15 15.29
N VAL A 40 1.97 -0.42 14.40
CA VAL A 40 1.91 -1.86 14.07
C VAL A 40 3.23 -2.55 14.42
N GLY A 41 4.33 -2.08 13.85
CA GLY A 41 5.64 -2.70 14.07
C GLY A 41 6.52 -2.77 12.82
N PRO A 42 7.62 -3.54 12.90
CA PRO A 42 8.52 -3.77 11.78
C PRO A 42 7.85 -4.63 10.70
N ILE A 43 8.13 -4.32 9.45
CA ILE A 43 7.65 -5.04 8.27
C ILE A 43 8.82 -5.34 7.32
N ARG A 44 8.65 -6.31 6.45
CA ARG A 44 9.49 -6.50 5.27
C ARG A 44 8.66 -6.23 4.02
N ILE A 45 9.23 -5.48 3.09
CA ILE A 45 8.66 -5.29 1.76
C ILE A 45 8.98 -6.54 0.95
N THR A 46 7.96 -7.21 0.43
CA THR A 46 8.10 -8.47 -0.33
C THR A 46 8.05 -8.22 -1.83
N ALA A 47 7.22 -7.29 -2.29
CA ALA A 47 7.13 -6.90 -3.70
C ALA A 47 6.89 -5.39 -3.87
N VAL A 48 7.42 -4.83 -4.95
CA VAL A 48 7.18 -3.44 -5.35
C VAL A 48 7.07 -3.37 -6.86
N GLU A 49 5.89 -3.03 -7.34
CA GLU A 49 5.59 -3.03 -8.77
C GLU A 49 4.93 -1.72 -9.17
N GLN A 50 5.32 -1.19 -10.33
CA GLN A 50 4.61 -0.07 -10.93
C GLN A 50 3.34 -0.62 -11.57
N ILE A 51 2.21 0.00 -11.28
CA ILE A 51 0.89 -0.42 -11.78
C ILE A 51 0.19 0.77 -12.44
N GLN A 52 -0.81 0.47 -13.27
CA GLN A 52 -1.74 1.46 -13.78
C GLN A 52 -3.03 1.40 -12.94
N LEU A 53 -3.54 2.57 -12.51
CA LEU A 53 -4.68 2.63 -11.59
C LEU A 53 -5.97 2.13 -12.23
N ASP A 54 -6.12 2.33 -13.53
CA ASP A 54 -7.21 1.87 -14.38
C ASP A 54 -7.24 0.35 -14.59
N GLN A 55 -6.13 -0.35 -14.32
CA GLN A 55 -6.02 -1.81 -14.37
C GLN A 55 -6.27 -2.50 -13.02
N LEU A 56 -6.51 -1.74 -11.94
CA LEU A 56 -6.77 -2.33 -10.63
C LEU A 56 -8.04 -3.18 -10.64
N THR A 57 -7.96 -4.37 -10.04
CA THR A 57 -9.11 -5.27 -9.89
C THR A 57 -9.57 -5.33 -8.44
N ASP A 58 -10.76 -5.88 -8.19
CA ASP A 58 -11.26 -6.09 -6.82
C ASP A 58 -10.32 -7.02 -6.02
N ALA A 59 -9.61 -7.92 -6.71
CA ALA A 59 -8.59 -8.77 -6.11
C ALA A 59 -7.39 -7.96 -5.60
N ASP A 60 -7.07 -6.80 -6.20
CA ASP A 60 -6.07 -5.86 -5.69
C ASP A 60 -6.62 -4.99 -4.55
N ALA A 61 -7.92 -4.70 -4.56
CA ALA A 61 -8.56 -3.85 -3.57
C ALA A 61 -8.62 -4.49 -2.18
N ARG A 62 -8.99 -5.77 -2.12
CA ARG A 62 -9.14 -6.53 -0.87
C ARG A 62 -7.90 -6.54 0.02
N PRO A 63 -6.69 -6.90 -0.46
CA PRO A 63 -5.48 -6.85 0.35
C PRO A 63 -5.03 -5.41 0.65
N ASP A 64 -5.61 -4.39 0.01
CA ASP A 64 -5.48 -2.98 0.37
C ASP A 64 -6.55 -2.54 1.39
N GLY A 65 -7.47 -3.40 1.80
CA GLY A 65 -8.53 -3.10 2.76
C GLY A 65 -9.73 -2.37 2.14
N PHE A 66 -9.95 -2.53 0.84
CA PHE A 66 -11.15 -2.05 0.12
C PHE A 66 -11.91 -3.23 -0.48
N GLU A 67 -13.23 -3.15 -0.53
CA GLU A 67 -14.04 -4.23 -1.10
C GLU A 67 -13.95 -4.29 -2.63
N THR A 68 -13.83 -3.13 -3.29
CA THR A 68 -13.84 -2.98 -4.74
C THR A 68 -12.70 -2.10 -5.25
N ALA A 69 -12.27 -2.34 -6.49
CA ALA A 69 -11.28 -1.54 -7.19
C ALA A 69 -11.71 -0.07 -7.30
N ASP A 70 -13.00 0.16 -7.52
CA ASP A 70 -13.56 1.51 -7.64
C ASP A 70 -13.40 2.30 -6.34
N ALA A 71 -13.73 1.70 -5.19
CA ALA A 71 -13.53 2.33 -3.88
C ALA A 71 -12.06 2.68 -3.61
N LEU A 72 -11.13 1.79 -4.01
CA LEU A 72 -9.70 2.04 -3.91
C LEU A 72 -9.25 3.18 -4.83
N ARG A 73 -9.70 3.22 -6.09
CA ARG A 73 -9.38 4.28 -7.04
C ARG A 73 -9.91 5.63 -6.58
N GLN A 74 -11.14 5.68 -6.07
CA GLN A 74 -11.74 6.90 -5.52
C GLN A 74 -10.93 7.45 -4.34
N GLU A 75 -10.50 6.59 -3.41
CA GLU A 75 -9.68 7.04 -2.28
C GLU A 75 -8.27 7.49 -2.74
N ILE A 76 -7.68 6.83 -3.75
CA ILE A 76 -6.42 7.27 -4.35
C ILE A 76 -6.58 8.64 -5.00
N ALA A 77 -7.63 8.86 -5.80
CA ALA A 77 -7.92 10.14 -6.43
C ALA A 77 -8.18 11.25 -5.40
N ARG A 78 -8.81 10.91 -4.25
CA ARG A 78 -9.02 11.83 -3.13
C ARG A 78 -7.72 12.24 -2.44
N LEU A 79 -6.75 11.32 -2.33
CA LEU A 79 -5.45 11.56 -1.70
C LEU A 79 -4.45 12.23 -2.64
N TYR A 80 -4.58 11.98 -3.94
CA TYR A 80 -3.72 12.47 -5.00
C TYR A 80 -4.60 13.01 -6.14
N PRO A 81 -5.18 14.21 -6.00
CA PRO A 81 -5.86 14.85 -7.12
C PRO A 81 -4.80 15.07 -8.21
N GLU A 82 -5.01 14.42 -9.36
CA GLU A 82 -4.13 14.47 -10.54
C GLU A 82 -2.71 13.87 -10.37
N PRO A 83 -2.58 12.54 -10.24
CA PRO A 83 -1.27 11.91 -10.15
C PRO A 83 -0.47 12.07 -11.46
N GLU A 84 -1.14 12.11 -12.61
CA GLU A 84 -0.51 12.14 -13.93
C GLU A 84 0.08 13.51 -14.29
N SER A 85 -0.56 14.62 -13.86
CA SER A 85 -0.12 15.98 -14.20
C SER A 85 1.23 16.35 -13.55
N HIS A 86 1.67 15.60 -12.54
CA HIS A 86 2.92 15.84 -11.82
C HIS A 86 3.96 14.72 -11.97
N GLY A 87 3.73 13.78 -12.90
CA GLY A 87 4.63 12.64 -13.15
C GLY A 87 4.67 11.63 -12.01
N PHE A 88 3.62 11.57 -11.18
CA PHE A 88 3.50 10.49 -10.20
C PHE A 88 3.13 9.19 -10.90
N ARG A 89 3.69 8.10 -10.38
CA ARG A 89 3.40 6.74 -10.80
C ARG A 89 2.83 5.98 -9.61
N ALA A 90 1.83 5.15 -9.86
CA ALA A 90 1.28 4.27 -8.84
C ALA A 90 2.20 3.06 -8.65
N TYR A 91 2.54 2.77 -7.41
CA TYR A 91 3.31 1.59 -7.02
C TYR A 91 2.49 0.75 -6.05
N ARG A 92 2.31 -0.52 -6.39
CA ARG A 92 1.82 -1.55 -5.48
C ARG A 92 2.98 -1.99 -4.61
N VAL A 93 2.83 -1.84 -3.30
CA VAL A 93 3.82 -2.25 -2.30
C VAL A 93 3.20 -3.35 -1.46
N VAL A 94 3.74 -4.56 -1.58
CA VAL A 94 3.35 -5.72 -0.76
C VAL A 94 4.33 -5.84 0.40
N PHE A 95 3.81 -6.10 1.58
CA PHE A 95 4.60 -6.22 2.79
C PHE A 95 4.07 -7.31 3.72
N GLU A 96 4.99 -7.88 4.49
CA GLU A 96 4.69 -8.83 5.55
C GLU A 96 5.07 -8.22 6.90
N LEU A 97 4.29 -8.53 7.93
CA LEU A 97 4.70 -8.23 9.30
C LEU A 97 5.86 -9.12 9.69
N LEU A 98 6.93 -8.50 10.18
CA LEU A 98 7.97 -9.25 10.86
C LEU A 98 7.42 -9.52 12.26
N SER A 99 6.95 -10.75 12.48
CA SER A 99 6.71 -11.23 13.84
C SER A 99 7.96 -10.92 14.66
N ARG A 100 7.79 -10.39 15.88
CA ARG A 100 8.89 -10.46 16.84
C ARG A 100 9.11 -11.95 17.04
N SER A 101 10.24 -12.46 16.58
CA SER A 101 10.79 -13.68 17.17
C SER A 101 10.79 -13.42 18.68
N GLU A 102 10.04 -14.23 19.41
CA GLU A 102 10.11 -14.30 20.87
C GLU A 102 11.54 -14.60 21.34
#